data_AF-A0A6F8Z0D9-F1
#
_entry.id   AF-A0A6F8Z0D9-F1
#
_cell.length_a   1.000
_cell.length_b   1.000
_cell.length_c   1.000
_cell.angle_alpha   90.00
_cell.angle_beta   90.00
_cell.angle_gamma   90.00
#
_symmetry.space_group_name_H-M   'P 1'
#
loop_
_entity.id
_entity.type
_entity.pdbx_description
1 polymer ?
#
loop_
_entity_poly.entity_id
_entity_poly.type
_entity_poly.pdbx_seq_one_letter_code
_entity_poly.pdbx_strand_id
1 'polypeptide(L)'
;MTDDDRPPDVPDERPAWLDHLDVLVGAWDTMATFDAGFLGPGTPATAAAGRTTFEWLDGRRFLVQRVDNEHPDFPRALTVVGAGAEPDTFTQRYYDSRGVERVYGMGFDGRRWRLWRESPGFWQRYTGVLSGDGRTITGAWEASADGREWRHDFGLTHTRAAY
;
A
#
# COMPACT_ATOMS: atom_id res chain seq x y z
N MET A 1 32.92 -6.70 21.32
CA MET A 1 31.49 -6.61 21.65
C MET A 1 31.01 -8.04 21.80
N THR A 2 30.83 -8.49 23.03
CA THR A 2 30.19 -9.79 23.30
C THR A 2 28.69 -9.66 22.99
N ASP A 3 28.04 -10.78 22.71
CA ASP A 3 26.60 -10.88 22.40
C ASP A 3 25.67 -10.27 23.49
N ASP A 4 26.24 -9.98 24.66
CA ASP A 4 25.60 -9.54 25.91
C ASP A 4 25.24 -8.03 25.99
N ASP A 5 25.66 -7.21 25.01
CA ASP A 5 25.41 -5.75 24.99
C ASP A 5 24.22 -5.33 24.09
N ARG A 6 23.46 -6.29 23.53
CA ARG A 6 22.34 -5.98 22.63
C ARG A 6 21.13 -5.43 23.43
N PRO A 7 20.50 -4.31 23.01
CA PRO A 7 19.30 -3.84 23.68
C PRO A 7 18.19 -4.91 23.61
N PRO A 8 17.44 -5.13 24.71
CA PRO A 8 16.53 -6.27 24.85
C PRO A 8 15.30 -6.21 23.93
N ASP A 9 15.06 -5.06 23.28
CA ASP A 9 13.92 -4.81 22.39
C ASP A 9 14.28 -4.87 20.89
N VAL A 10 15.53 -5.18 20.55
CA VAL A 10 15.92 -5.38 19.14
C VAL A 10 15.56 -6.79 18.71
N PRO A 11 14.67 -7.00 17.72
CA PRO A 11 14.24 -8.34 17.30
C PRO A 11 15.40 -9.21 16.82
N ASP A 12 15.54 -10.41 17.37
CA ASP A 12 16.66 -11.31 17.07
C ASP A 12 16.74 -11.69 15.60
N GLU A 13 15.61 -12.01 14.99
CA GLU A 13 15.53 -12.49 13.61
C GLU A 13 14.71 -11.56 12.71
N ARG A 14 14.94 -11.70 11.39
CA ARG A 14 14.09 -11.09 10.36
C ARG A 14 13.05 -12.13 9.95
N PRO A 15 11.75 -11.85 10.08
CA PRO A 15 10.73 -12.72 9.52
C PRO A 15 10.96 -12.98 8.03
N ALA A 16 11.07 -14.24 7.62
CA ALA A 16 11.42 -14.62 6.25
C ALA A 16 10.39 -14.13 5.23
N TRP A 17 9.11 -14.03 5.61
CA TRP A 17 8.05 -13.55 4.73
C TRP A 17 8.18 -12.06 4.34
N LEU A 18 9.06 -11.29 5.00
CA LEU A 18 9.41 -9.95 4.51
C LEU A 18 10.03 -9.99 3.10
N ASP A 19 10.67 -11.09 2.71
CA ASP A 19 11.27 -11.23 1.39
C ASP A 19 10.22 -11.31 0.27
N HIS A 20 8.96 -11.66 0.59
CA HIS A 20 7.86 -11.55 -0.38
C HIS A 20 7.66 -10.11 -0.86
N LEU A 21 8.02 -9.10 -0.06
CA LEU A 21 7.91 -7.69 -0.43
C LEU A 21 9.00 -7.23 -1.42
N ASP A 22 10.06 -8.02 -1.64
CA ASP A 22 11.17 -7.63 -2.53
C ASP A 22 10.70 -7.34 -3.96
N VAL A 23 9.68 -8.06 -4.43
CA VAL A 23 9.11 -7.86 -5.76
C VAL A 23 8.42 -6.50 -5.92
N LEU A 24 8.13 -5.79 -4.84
CA LEU A 24 7.58 -4.43 -4.87
C LEU A 24 8.68 -3.36 -4.97
N VAL A 25 9.90 -3.64 -4.50
CA VAL A 25 11.01 -2.67 -4.40
C VAL A 25 11.32 -2.05 -5.76
N GLY A 26 11.49 -0.73 -5.79
CA GLY A 26 11.78 0.08 -6.97
C GLY A 26 10.68 1.09 -7.31
N ALA A 27 10.78 1.68 -8.50
CA ALA A 27 9.84 2.70 -8.97
C ALA A 27 8.74 2.12 -9.87
N TRP A 28 7.55 2.69 -9.73
CA TRP A 28 6.35 2.33 -10.47
C TRP A 28 5.63 3.60 -10.91
N ASP A 29 5.29 3.68 -12.19
CA ASP A 29 4.28 4.63 -12.65
C ASP A 29 2.91 4.10 -12.23
N THR A 30 2.08 4.98 -11.68
CA THR A 30 0.80 4.64 -11.07
C THR A 30 -0.32 5.37 -11.79
N MET A 31 -1.42 4.67 -12.03
CA MET A 31 -2.62 5.24 -12.62
C MET A 31 -3.82 4.87 -11.75
N ALA A 32 -4.43 5.88 -11.14
CA ALA A 32 -5.71 5.74 -10.46
C ALA A 32 -6.85 6.09 -11.41
N THR A 33 -7.92 5.30 -11.45
CA THR A 33 -9.09 5.52 -12.30
C THR A 33 -10.35 5.62 -11.45
N PHE A 34 -11.13 6.67 -11.69
CA PHE A 34 -12.28 7.04 -10.90
C PHE A 34 -13.52 7.13 -11.79
N ASP A 35 -14.62 6.56 -11.32
CA ASP A 35 -15.91 6.64 -12.01
C ASP A 35 -16.47 8.06 -11.98
N ALA A 36 -17.42 8.33 -12.88
CA ALA A 36 -18.15 9.60 -12.90
C ALA A 36 -18.85 9.85 -11.56
N GLY A 37 -18.79 11.08 -11.07
CA GLY A 37 -19.35 11.46 -9.78
C GLY A 37 -18.39 11.32 -8.60
N PHE A 38 -17.19 10.73 -8.78
CA PHE A 38 -16.23 10.51 -7.69
C PHE A 38 -15.80 11.82 -7.01
N LEU A 39 -15.45 12.84 -7.79
CA LEU A 39 -15.07 14.16 -7.28
C LEU A 39 -16.27 15.04 -6.91
N GLY A 40 -17.49 14.49 -6.96
CA GLY A 40 -18.73 15.16 -6.64
C GLY A 40 -19.80 14.99 -7.73
N PRO A 41 -21.08 15.25 -7.39
CA PRO A 41 -22.20 15.07 -8.32
C PRO A 41 -21.98 15.80 -9.66
N GLY A 42 -22.14 15.08 -10.77
CA GLY A 42 -22.02 15.64 -12.12
C GLY A 42 -20.59 15.72 -12.69
N THR A 43 -19.57 15.29 -11.94
CA THR A 43 -18.20 15.21 -12.45
C THR A 43 -18.03 14.02 -13.42
N PRO A 44 -17.28 14.16 -14.52
CA PRO A 44 -17.01 13.03 -15.42
C PRO A 44 -16.08 12.01 -14.77
N ALA A 45 -16.02 10.80 -15.34
CA ALA A 45 -14.98 9.83 -14.98
C ALA A 45 -13.61 10.45 -15.26
N THR A 46 -12.63 10.15 -14.40
CA THR A 46 -11.30 10.77 -14.47
C THR A 46 -10.22 9.76 -14.11
N ALA A 47 -8.97 10.12 -14.42
CA ALA A 47 -7.81 9.34 -14.05
C ALA A 47 -6.70 10.26 -13.55
N ALA A 48 -5.88 9.76 -12.64
CA ALA A 48 -4.74 10.47 -12.09
C ALA A 48 -3.48 9.63 -12.22
N ALA A 49 -2.50 10.18 -12.93
CA ALA A 49 -1.16 9.65 -12.97
C ALA A 49 -0.41 10.00 -11.67
N GLY A 50 0.57 9.18 -11.35
CA GLY A 50 1.47 9.40 -10.24
C GLY A 50 2.67 8.46 -10.31
N ARG A 51 3.53 8.56 -9.32
CA ARG A 51 4.67 7.67 -9.13
C ARG A 51 4.66 7.09 -7.72
N THR A 52 4.85 5.79 -7.65
CA THR A 52 5.02 5.07 -6.39
C THR A 52 6.42 4.49 -6.33
N THR A 53 7.14 4.73 -5.24
CA THR A 53 8.43 4.07 -4.97
C THR A 53 8.33 3.21 -3.73
N PHE A 54 9.03 2.07 -3.76
CA PHE A 54 9.19 1.18 -2.61
C PHE A 54 10.67 0.97 -2.34
N GLU A 55 11.10 1.24 -1.12
CA GLU A 55 12.50 1.14 -0.70
C GLU A 55 12.57 0.51 0.68
N TRP A 56 13.53 -0.39 0.88
CA TRP A 56 13.80 -0.89 2.22
C TRP A 56 14.47 0.21 3.06
N LEU A 57 14.01 0.39 4.29
CA LEU A 57 14.83 1.01 5.34
C LEU A 57 16.02 0.11 5.65
N ASP A 58 17.12 0.70 6.12
CA ASP A 58 18.32 -0.03 6.57
C ASP A 58 17.94 -1.20 7.50
N GLY A 59 18.59 -2.35 7.28
CA GLY A 59 18.26 -3.60 7.96
C GLY A 59 17.04 -4.36 7.39
N ARG A 60 16.38 -3.82 6.35
CA ARG A 60 15.30 -4.47 5.57
C ARG A 60 14.13 -4.98 6.43
N ARG A 61 13.89 -4.38 7.60
CA ARG A 61 12.76 -4.73 8.47
C ARG A 61 11.48 -3.97 8.14
N PHE A 62 11.62 -2.82 7.50
CA PHE A 62 10.51 -1.94 7.14
C PHE A 62 10.63 -1.52 5.68
N LEU A 63 9.57 -1.74 4.91
CA LEU A 63 9.47 -1.24 3.54
C LEU A 63 8.79 0.13 3.58
N VAL A 64 9.43 1.12 3.01
CA VAL A 64 8.91 2.48 2.86
C VAL A 64 8.31 2.61 1.46
N GLN A 65 7.04 2.97 1.40
CA GLN A 65 6.36 3.34 0.18
C GLN A 65 6.16 4.86 0.15
N ARG A 66 6.47 5.49 -0.98
CA ARG A 66 6.12 6.90 -1.24
C ARG A 66 5.25 6.99 -2.47
N VAL A 67 4.19 7.78 -2.39
CA VAL A 67 3.27 8.05 -3.49
C VAL A 67 3.30 9.53 -3.79
N ASP A 68 3.64 9.87 -5.03
CA ASP A 68 3.60 11.21 -5.59
C ASP A 68 2.52 11.26 -6.68
N ASN A 69 1.34 11.76 -6.34
CA ASN A 69 0.25 11.94 -7.29
C ASN A 69 0.41 13.28 -8.01
N GLU A 70 0.24 13.29 -9.33
CA GLU A 70 0.41 14.50 -10.14
C GLU A 70 -0.80 15.45 -10.03
N HIS A 71 -1.99 14.88 -9.85
CA HIS A 71 -3.23 15.65 -9.81
C HIS A 71 -3.47 16.23 -8.40
N PRO A 72 -3.73 17.54 -8.28
CA PRO A 72 -3.69 18.27 -7.00
C PRO A 72 -4.74 17.81 -5.98
N ASP A 73 -5.88 17.28 -6.42
CA ASP A 73 -6.94 16.81 -5.54
C ASP A 73 -6.62 15.47 -4.85
N PHE A 74 -5.58 14.75 -5.30
CA PHE A 74 -5.17 13.48 -4.69
C PHE A 74 -3.91 13.69 -3.86
N PRO A 75 -3.88 13.18 -2.62
CA PRO A 75 -2.79 13.48 -1.70
C PRO A 75 -1.50 12.76 -2.09
N ARG A 76 -0.36 13.34 -1.73
CA ARG A 76 0.89 12.59 -1.65
C ARG A 76 0.90 11.79 -0.36
N ALA A 77 1.54 10.62 -0.37
CA ALA A 77 1.53 9.74 0.80
C ALA A 77 2.88 9.09 1.11
N LEU A 78 3.06 8.76 2.38
CA LEU A 78 4.15 7.95 2.93
C LEU A 78 3.51 6.77 3.68
N THR A 79 3.94 5.56 3.35
CA THR A 79 3.54 4.36 4.09
C THR A 79 4.77 3.63 4.59
N VAL A 80 4.72 3.15 5.83
CA VAL A 80 5.73 2.22 6.38
C VAL A 80 5.07 0.87 6.60
N VAL A 81 5.64 -0.17 5.99
CA VAL A 81 5.18 -1.56 6.08
C VAL A 81 6.12 -2.34 6.97
N GLY A 82 5.59 -2.99 8.00
CA GLY A 82 6.33 -3.92 8.87
C GLY A 82 5.71 -5.31 8.86
N ALA A 83 6.46 -6.32 9.32
CA ALA A 83 5.95 -7.67 9.48
C ALA A 83 4.81 -7.72 10.52
N GLY A 84 3.79 -8.54 10.24
CA GLY A 84 2.80 -8.96 11.21
C GLY A 84 3.29 -10.14 12.05
N ALA A 85 2.44 -10.63 12.96
CA ALA A 85 2.77 -11.74 13.85
C ALA A 85 2.72 -13.11 13.16
N GLU A 86 1.99 -13.22 12.05
CA GLU A 86 1.80 -14.45 11.29
C GLU A 86 2.52 -14.39 9.92
N PRO A 87 2.90 -15.54 9.34
CA PRO A 87 3.45 -15.59 7.99
C PRO A 87 2.59 -14.85 6.96
N ASP A 88 3.23 -14.13 6.05
CA ASP A 88 2.61 -13.38 4.94
C ASP A 88 1.64 -12.27 5.37
N THR A 89 1.63 -11.93 6.66
CA THR A 89 0.90 -10.79 7.21
C THR A 89 1.84 -9.63 7.49
N PHE A 90 1.31 -8.42 7.32
CA PHE A 90 2.01 -7.17 7.48
C PHE A 90 1.08 -6.12 8.08
N THR A 91 1.67 -5.04 8.60
CA THR A 91 0.95 -3.82 8.99
C THR A 91 1.45 -2.66 8.15
N GLN A 92 0.53 -1.89 7.57
CA GLN A 92 0.86 -0.62 6.92
C GLN A 92 0.43 0.57 7.77
N ARG A 93 1.38 1.47 8.07
CA ARG A 93 1.11 2.78 8.67
C ARG A 93 1.19 3.83 7.59
N TYR A 94 0.06 4.46 7.29
CA TYR A 94 -0.13 5.41 6.21
C TYR A 94 -0.25 6.83 6.75
N TYR A 95 0.40 7.77 6.05
CA TYR A 95 0.37 9.21 6.30
C TYR A 95 0.23 9.93 4.97
N ASP A 96 -0.55 11.01 4.91
CA ASP A 96 -0.70 11.78 3.68
C ASP A 96 -0.58 13.30 3.86
N SER A 97 -0.46 14.01 2.74
CA SER A 97 -0.27 15.46 2.70
C SER A 97 -1.44 16.28 3.25
N ARG A 98 -2.57 15.65 3.58
CA ARG A 98 -3.73 16.28 4.24
C ARG A 98 -3.69 16.11 5.76
N GLY A 99 -2.69 15.41 6.29
CA GLY A 99 -2.60 15.05 7.70
C GLY A 99 -3.45 13.82 8.07
N VAL A 100 -3.90 13.03 7.10
CA VAL A 100 -4.66 11.80 7.38
C VAL A 100 -3.70 10.68 7.76
N GLU A 101 -4.02 10.00 8.85
CA GLU A 101 -3.30 8.82 9.33
C GLU A 101 -4.19 7.58 9.30
N ARG A 102 -3.64 6.45 8.86
CA ARG A 102 -4.36 5.17 8.85
C ARG A 102 -3.43 4.01 9.17
N VAL A 103 -4.02 2.98 9.77
CA VAL A 103 -3.39 1.68 9.95
C VAL A 103 -4.19 0.66 9.16
N TYR A 104 -3.52 -0.11 8.31
CA TYR A 104 -4.11 -1.22 7.57
C TYR A 104 -3.48 -2.54 8.03
N GLY A 105 -4.32 -3.55 8.18
CA GLY A 105 -3.87 -4.94 8.07
C GLY A 105 -3.53 -5.22 6.62
N MET A 106 -2.48 -6.00 6.39
CA MET A 106 -2.00 -6.33 5.06
C MET A 106 -1.66 -7.82 4.95
N GLY A 107 -1.97 -8.40 3.80
CA GLY A 107 -1.51 -9.73 3.42
C GLY A 107 -0.87 -9.69 2.04
N PHE A 108 0.25 -10.40 1.87
CA PHE A 108 0.93 -10.51 0.58
C PHE A 108 1.70 -11.82 0.46
N ASP A 109 1.35 -12.62 -0.55
CA ASP A 109 1.97 -13.91 -0.86
C ASP A 109 3.02 -13.81 -1.98
N GLY A 110 3.52 -12.60 -2.26
CA GLY A 110 4.40 -12.31 -3.40
C GLY A 110 3.66 -12.05 -4.72
N ARG A 111 2.34 -12.29 -4.78
CA ARG A 111 1.52 -12.01 -5.97
C ARG A 111 0.24 -11.24 -5.68
N ARG A 112 -0.54 -11.63 -4.68
CA ARG A 112 -1.82 -11.02 -4.33
C ARG A 112 -1.67 -10.13 -3.10
N TRP A 113 -1.80 -8.83 -3.32
CA TRP A 113 -1.71 -7.81 -2.28
C TRP A 113 -3.10 -7.44 -1.77
N ARG A 114 -3.33 -7.65 -0.48
CA ARG A 114 -4.58 -7.28 0.19
C ARG A 114 -4.29 -6.27 1.29
N LEU A 115 -5.14 -5.25 1.40
CA LEU A 115 -5.20 -4.33 2.54
C LEU A 115 -6.61 -4.31 3.08
N TRP A 116 -6.76 -4.14 4.39
CA TRP A 116 -8.06 -3.91 5.02
C TRP A 116 -7.93 -2.99 6.23
N ARG A 117 -8.97 -2.18 6.42
CA ARG A 117 -9.14 -1.27 7.55
C ARG A 117 -10.59 -1.33 8.01
N GLU A 118 -10.77 -1.77 9.23
CA GLU A 118 -12.07 -1.85 9.89
C GLU A 118 -12.22 -0.65 10.82
N SER A 119 -12.91 0.39 10.34
CA SER A 119 -13.08 1.62 11.10
C SER A 119 -14.47 2.18 10.86
N PRO A 120 -15.31 2.26 11.91
CA PRO A 120 -16.68 2.74 11.80
C PRO A 120 -16.80 4.05 11.01
N GLY A 121 -17.75 4.09 10.07
CA GLY A 121 -17.99 5.23 9.20
C GLY A 121 -17.14 5.26 7.93
N PHE A 122 -15.97 4.58 7.89
CA PHE A 122 -15.14 4.53 6.70
C PHE A 122 -14.20 3.31 6.69
N TRP A 123 -14.76 2.15 6.38
CA TRP A 123 -14.03 0.92 6.13
C TRP A 123 -13.44 0.95 4.73
N GLN A 124 -12.26 0.36 4.57
CA GLN A 124 -11.60 0.29 3.28
C GLN A 124 -10.94 -1.07 3.10
N ARG A 125 -10.90 -1.54 1.86
CA ARG A 125 -10.08 -2.69 1.46
C ARG A 125 -9.51 -2.48 0.07
N TYR A 126 -8.38 -3.12 -0.17
CA TYR A 126 -7.71 -3.14 -1.46
C TYR A 126 -7.42 -4.59 -1.84
N THR A 127 -7.56 -4.91 -3.11
CA THR A 127 -6.97 -6.11 -3.70
C THR A 127 -6.23 -5.75 -4.97
N GLY A 128 -4.93 -6.05 -5.01
CA GLY A 128 -4.08 -5.97 -6.20
C GLY A 128 -3.48 -7.33 -6.54
N VAL A 129 -3.23 -7.56 -7.83
CA VAL A 129 -2.58 -8.77 -8.33
C VAL A 129 -1.40 -8.39 -9.20
N LEU A 130 -0.22 -8.86 -8.82
CA LEU A 130 1.01 -8.78 -9.61
C LEU A 130 0.92 -9.74 -10.80
N SER A 131 1.25 -9.25 -11.99
CA SER A 131 1.35 -10.04 -13.21
C SER A 131 2.49 -11.06 -13.14
N GLY A 132 2.41 -12.11 -13.95
CA GLY A 132 3.41 -13.19 -13.95
C GLY A 132 4.83 -12.76 -14.36
N ASP A 133 4.96 -11.64 -15.07
CA ASP A 133 6.24 -11.02 -15.44
C ASP A 133 6.77 -10.03 -14.38
N GLY A 134 6.02 -9.80 -13.28
CA GLY A 134 6.39 -8.87 -12.22
C GLY A 134 6.39 -7.38 -12.64
N ARG A 135 5.76 -7.05 -13.78
CA ARG A 135 5.81 -5.69 -14.36
C ARG A 135 4.59 -4.84 -14.03
N THR A 136 3.47 -5.44 -13.67
CA THR A 136 2.20 -4.73 -13.48
C THR A 136 1.47 -5.24 -12.24
N ILE A 137 0.95 -4.34 -11.42
CA ILE A 137 0.01 -4.65 -10.34
C ILE A 137 -1.32 -4.01 -10.72
N THR A 138 -2.34 -4.82 -10.97
CA THR A 138 -3.70 -4.32 -11.21
C THR A 138 -4.54 -4.55 -9.97
N GLY A 139 -5.15 -3.50 -9.45
CA GLY A 139 -5.99 -3.59 -8.27
C GLY A 139 -7.11 -2.56 -8.21
N ALA A 140 -7.88 -2.65 -7.14
CA ALA A 140 -8.97 -1.74 -6.86
C ALA A 140 -9.14 -1.55 -5.36
N TRP A 141 -9.49 -0.33 -4.98
CA TRP A 141 -9.98 0.01 -3.66
C TRP A 141 -11.50 -0.09 -3.62
N GLU A 142 -11.99 -0.52 -2.46
CA GLU A 142 -13.39 -0.52 -2.11
C GLU A 142 -13.57 0.13 -0.75
N ALA A 143 -14.69 0.81 -0.56
CA ALA A 143 -15.06 1.47 0.69
C ALA A 143 -16.43 1.00 1.18
N SER A 144 -16.63 1.11 2.49
CA SER A 144 -17.91 0.81 3.14
C SER A 144 -18.12 1.71 4.35
N ALA A 145 -19.35 2.17 4.57
CA ALA A 145 -19.69 2.93 5.78
C ALA A 145 -19.88 2.01 7.01
N ASP A 146 -20.31 0.77 6.78
CA ASP A 146 -20.80 -0.15 7.81
C ASP A 146 -20.07 -1.50 7.84
N GLY A 147 -19.12 -1.72 6.93
CA GLY A 147 -18.38 -2.98 6.78
C GLY A 147 -19.18 -4.09 6.09
N ARG A 148 -20.42 -3.82 5.67
CA ARG A 148 -21.34 -4.81 5.09
C ARG A 148 -21.59 -4.53 3.61
N GLU A 149 -21.98 -3.29 3.29
CA GLU A 149 -22.17 -2.86 1.92
C GLU A 149 -20.88 -2.25 1.38
N TRP A 150 -20.25 -2.95 0.43
CA TRP A 150 -19.01 -2.51 -0.20
C TRP A 150 -19.30 -1.91 -1.56
N ARG A 151 -18.60 -0.82 -1.85
CA ARG A 151 -18.68 -0.13 -3.14
C ARG A 151 -17.28 0.02 -3.69
N HIS A 152 -17.17 -0.06 -5.01
CA HIS A 152 -15.95 0.34 -5.69
C HIS A 152 -15.63 1.81 -5.34
N ASP A 153 -14.39 2.06 -4.95
CA ASP A 153 -13.89 3.40 -4.62
C ASP A 153 -13.12 3.92 -5.84
N PHE A 154 -12.01 3.27 -6.21
CA PHE A 154 -11.26 3.55 -7.43
C PHE A 154 -10.38 2.37 -7.86
N GLY A 155 -10.09 2.30 -9.16
CA GLY A 155 -9.11 1.39 -9.74
C GLY A 155 -7.70 1.93 -9.56
N LEU A 156 -6.72 1.04 -9.39
CA LEU A 156 -5.32 1.41 -9.21
C LEU A 156 -4.41 0.42 -9.93
N THR A 157 -3.68 0.93 -10.92
CA THR A 157 -2.68 0.15 -11.66
C THR A 157 -1.29 0.71 -11.36
N HIS A 158 -0.35 -0.18 -11.08
CA HIS A 158 1.07 0.13 -11.00
C HIS A 158 1.77 -0.55 -12.17
N THR A 159 2.61 0.16 -12.90
CA THR A 159 3.47 -0.39 -13.94
C THR A 159 4.90 -0.03 -13.61
N ARG A 160 5.80 -1.00 -13.67
CA ARG A 160 7.23 -0.76 -13.41
C ARG A 160 7.74 0.37 -14.29
N ALA A 161 8.31 1.40 -13.67
CA ALA A 161 8.88 2.52 -14.41
C ALA A 161 9.97 2.02 -15.37
N ALA A 162 10.08 2.67 -16.53
CA ALA A 162 11.23 2.48 -17.40
C ALA A 162 12.47 3.13 -16.76
N TYR A 163 13.62 2.50 -16.95
CA TYR A 163 14.92 3.07 -16.59
C TYR A 163 15.39 4.05 -17.65
#